data_AF-A0A7Y5FI31-F1
#
_entry.id   AF-A0A7Y5FI31-F1
#
_cell.length_a   1.000
_cell.length_b   1.000
_cell.length_c   1.000
_cell.angle_alpha   90.00
_cell.angle_beta   90.00
_cell.angle_gamma   90.00
#
_symmetry.space_group_name_H-M   'P 1'
#
loop_
_entity.id
_entity.type
_entity.pdbx_description
1 polymer ?
#
loop_
_entity_poly.entity_id
_entity_poly.type
_entity_poly.pdbx_seq_one_letter_code
_entity_poly.pdbx_strand_id
1 'polypeptide(L)'
;MRDFFPMIVSAVFLILVSLGNYWGARLGPPAWRQHRGVRVFLKILPIGGLLCTLLWAVGTATNQATVLEPAAVGAVLAWLFSLAILLAWPLIIACDRLERWWQHRQQRAQAAGAPVDASRRRFLLSTATAFPALLMAASAGGVAQAFAEIRLPTLALKFKRLPAGLHGLKIMHFSDFHLGYYLQLDEVERLLTRVAGLSPDLILVTGDLADRLRLLPDLLRMLAALKPGLGVWASLGNHEYYRGIKTVRQSFGAGPVPLLCNEGVRLQHNGAELYLGGADDPQRLLRRDLTHFLKTTAAAAMAEAPASAFKILMSHRPSGFLPAAELGVELTLAGHTHGAQIGMNGRSLFEGWAPESFLWGHYRRGESQLYTSSGAGHWFPVRLGCPPEAPLIVLLPENEETPGPATAEVMTK
;
A
#
# COMPACT_ATOMS: atom_id res chain seq x y z
N MET A 1 -30.59 -8.25 7.18
CA MET A 1 -29.50 -9.02 7.84
C MET A 1 -28.11 -8.61 7.39
N ARG A 2 -27.85 -8.42 6.09
CA ARG A 2 -26.53 -8.00 5.57
C ARG A 2 -26.02 -6.70 6.19
N ASP A 3 -26.90 -5.72 6.42
CA ASP A 3 -26.53 -4.42 6.99
C ASP A 3 -26.21 -4.48 8.49
N PHE A 4 -26.72 -5.52 9.19
CA PHE A 4 -26.47 -5.71 10.62
C PHE A 4 -25.31 -6.67 10.93
N PHE A 5 -24.85 -7.42 9.92
CA PHE A 5 -23.75 -8.37 10.06
C PHE A 5 -22.46 -7.74 10.64
N PRO A 6 -22.01 -6.55 10.20
CA PRO A 6 -20.82 -5.92 10.79
C PRO A 6 -20.95 -5.65 12.29
N MET A 7 -22.15 -5.37 12.77
CA MET A 7 -22.41 -5.05 14.18
C MET A 7 -22.50 -6.31 15.04
N ILE A 8 -23.06 -7.39 14.50
CA ILE A 8 -23.01 -8.70 15.15
C ILE A 8 -21.55 -9.15 15.31
N VAL A 9 -20.75 -9.07 14.24
CA VAL A 9 -19.32 -9.38 14.30
C VAL A 9 -18.60 -8.47 15.30
N SER A 10 -18.89 -7.16 15.26
CA SER A 10 -18.37 -6.17 16.20
C SER A 10 -18.62 -6.55 17.66
N ALA A 11 -19.86 -6.88 18.01
CA ALA A 11 -20.25 -7.24 19.36
C ALA A 11 -19.60 -8.55 19.82
N VAL A 12 -19.64 -9.59 18.98
CA VAL A 12 -19.05 -10.91 19.29
C VAL A 12 -17.55 -10.78 19.55
N PHE A 13 -16.83 -10.08 18.68
CA PHE A 13 -15.39 -9.89 18.87
C PHE A 13 -15.06 -9.06 20.10
N LEU A 14 -15.79 -7.96 20.38
CA LEU A 14 -15.59 -7.19 21.61
C LEU A 14 -15.72 -8.08 22.84
N ILE A 15 -16.73 -8.95 22.87
CA ILE A 15 -16.91 -9.90 23.97
C ILE A 15 -15.71 -10.85 24.06
N LEU A 16 -15.31 -11.48 22.96
CA LEU A 16 -14.20 -12.44 22.94
C LEU A 16 -12.86 -11.81 23.35
N VAL A 17 -12.52 -10.64 22.78
CA VAL A 17 -11.28 -9.93 23.11
C VAL A 17 -11.31 -9.42 24.55
N SER A 18 -12.47 -9.00 25.05
CA SER A 18 -12.62 -8.55 26.44
C SER A 18 -12.49 -9.68 27.44
N LEU A 19 -12.99 -10.88 27.10
CA LEU A 19 -12.72 -12.09 27.87
C LEU A 19 -11.21 -12.39 27.89
N GLY A 20 -10.55 -12.28 26.74
CA GLY A 20 -9.10 -12.38 26.64
C GLY A 20 -8.38 -11.36 27.53
N ASN A 21 -8.82 -10.10 27.53
CA ASN A 21 -8.26 -9.04 28.38
C ASN A 21 -8.50 -9.28 29.87
N TYR A 22 -9.68 -9.80 30.23
CA TYR A 22 -9.98 -10.20 31.59
C TYR A 22 -9.04 -11.32 32.08
N TRP A 23 -8.84 -12.36 31.25
CA TRP A 23 -7.90 -13.44 31.54
C TRP A 23 -6.46 -12.94 31.58
N GLY A 24 -6.06 -12.10 30.62
CA GLY A 24 -4.75 -11.46 30.59
C GLY A 24 -4.46 -10.67 31.85
N ALA A 25 -5.41 -9.85 32.32
CA ALA A 25 -5.29 -9.15 33.60
C ALA A 25 -5.16 -10.13 34.78
N ARG A 26 -5.94 -11.22 34.77
CA ARG A 26 -5.88 -12.29 35.79
C ARG A 26 -4.63 -13.17 35.69
N LEU A 27 -3.83 -13.09 34.63
CA LEU A 27 -2.55 -13.77 34.50
C LEU A 27 -1.37 -12.80 34.67
N GLY A 28 -1.61 -11.50 34.44
CA GLY A 28 -0.67 -10.40 34.56
C GLY A 28 -0.26 -10.04 35.99
N PRO A 29 0.54 -8.97 36.16
CA PRO A 29 1.16 -8.58 37.42
C PRO A 29 0.12 -8.33 38.53
N PRO A 30 0.37 -8.75 39.79
CA PRO A 30 -0.53 -8.50 40.91
C PRO A 30 -0.85 -7.01 41.11
N ALA A 31 0.14 -6.13 40.90
CA ALA A 31 -0.03 -4.68 41.01
C ALA A 31 -1.11 -4.14 40.04
N TRP A 32 -1.13 -4.63 38.81
CA TRP A 32 -2.10 -4.23 37.79
C TRP A 32 -3.52 -4.74 38.12
N ARG A 33 -3.63 -5.93 38.71
CA ARG A 33 -4.92 -6.48 39.18
C ARG A 33 -5.51 -5.66 40.32
N GLN A 34 -4.68 -5.10 41.18
CA GLN A 34 -5.12 -4.33 42.34
C GLN A 34 -5.43 -2.87 41.96
N HIS A 35 -4.77 -2.34 40.93
CA HIS A 35 -4.96 -0.96 40.47
C HIS A 35 -6.41 -0.70 40.03
N ARG A 36 -7.10 0.20 40.74
CA ARG A 36 -8.52 0.53 40.48
C ARG A 36 -8.73 1.06 39.07
N GLY A 37 -7.84 1.93 38.59
CA GLY A 37 -7.95 2.53 37.25
C GLY A 37 -7.93 1.48 36.13
N VAL A 38 -7.05 0.47 36.22
CA VAL A 38 -6.94 -0.59 35.20
C VAL A 38 -8.21 -1.44 35.19
N ARG A 39 -8.69 -1.85 36.36
CA ARG A 39 -9.92 -2.64 36.48
C ARG A 39 -11.16 -1.91 35.98
N VAL A 40 -11.25 -0.62 36.25
CA VAL A 40 -12.34 0.23 35.77
C VAL A 40 -12.24 0.39 34.25
N PHE A 41 -11.06 0.71 33.73
CA PHE A 41 -10.82 0.89 32.30
C PHE A 41 -11.14 -0.37 31.48
N LEU A 42 -10.67 -1.54 31.91
CA LEU A 42 -10.94 -2.82 31.23
C LEU A 42 -12.43 -3.22 31.24
N LYS A 43 -13.25 -2.63 32.11
CA LYS A 43 -14.70 -2.81 32.12
C LYS A 43 -15.42 -1.76 31.27
N ILE A 44 -15.03 -0.49 31.41
CA ILE A 44 -15.67 0.62 30.68
C ILE A 44 -15.42 0.49 29.18
N LEU A 45 -14.20 0.15 28.76
CA LEU A 45 -13.84 0.06 27.35
C LEU A 45 -14.78 -0.86 26.54
N PRO A 46 -15.04 -2.12 26.96
CA PRO A 46 -15.96 -2.97 26.21
C PRO A 46 -17.42 -2.61 26.37
N ILE A 47 -17.84 -2.08 27.52
CA ILE A 47 -19.22 -1.60 27.70
C ILE A 47 -19.49 -0.42 26.77
N GLY A 48 -18.57 0.55 26.72
CA GLY A 48 -18.63 1.68 25.80
C GLY A 48 -18.57 1.23 24.34
N GLY A 49 -17.71 0.26 24.02
CA GLY A 49 -17.64 -0.35 22.69
C GLY A 49 -18.96 -0.98 22.26
N LEU A 50 -19.57 -1.79 23.13
CA LEU A 50 -20.87 -2.44 22.87
C LEU A 50 -22.00 -1.41 22.74
N LEU A 51 -21.97 -0.34 23.54
CA LEU A 51 -22.92 0.77 23.41
C LEU A 51 -22.76 1.48 22.06
N CYS A 52 -21.53 1.75 21.62
CA CYS A 52 -21.25 2.30 20.30
C CYS A 52 -21.73 1.35 19.19
N THR A 53 -21.53 0.04 19.32
CA THR A 53 -22.05 -0.96 18.36
C THR A 53 -23.58 -0.95 18.32
N LEU A 54 -24.25 -0.78 19.46
CA LEU A 54 -25.71 -0.66 19.52
C LEU A 54 -26.20 0.63 18.87
N LEU A 55 -25.55 1.77 19.15
CA LEU A 55 -25.86 3.06 18.53
C LEU A 55 -25.61 3.04 17.02
N TRP A 56 -24.58 2.32 16.57
CA TRP A 56 -24.34 2.06 15.16
C TRP A 56 -25.51 1.27 14.53
N ALA A 57 -26.08 0.30 15.26
CA ALA A 57 -27.24 -0.47 14.79
C ALA A 57 -28.50 0.38 14.69
N VAL A 58 -28.72 1.25 15.69
CA VAL A 58 -29.83 2.21 15.68
C VAL A 58 -29.65 3.22 14.54
N GLY A 59 -28.46 3.79 14.36
CA GLY A 59 -28.16 4.72 13.26
C GLY A 59 -28.35 4.09 11.88
N THR A 60 -27.97 2.81 11.73
CA THR A 60 -28.20 2.04 10.50
C THR A 60 -29.69 1.78 10.27
N ALA A 61 -30.44 1.39 11.31
CA ALA A 61 -31.87 1.13 11.21
C ALA A 61 -32.71 2.39 10.91
N THR A 62 -32.26 3.54 11.43
CA THR A 62 -32.96 4.83 11.31
C THR A 62 -32.44 5.70 10.17
N ASN A 63 -31.37 5.26 9.49
CA ASN A 63 -30.67 6.00 8.43
C ASN A 63 -30.21 7.42 8.86
N GLN A 64 -29.79 7.57 10.12
CA GLN A 64 -29.31 8.85 10.67
C GLN A 64 -27.78 8.90 10.69
N ALA A 65 -27.19 9.57 9.69
CA ALA A 65 -25.73 9.67 9.54
C ALA A 65 -25.03 10.29 10.76
N THR A 66 -25.66 11.27 11.42
CA THR A 66 -25.14 11.95 12.61
C THR A 66 -24.96 11.04 13.82
N VAL A 67 -25.68 9.92 13.88
CA VAL A 67 -25.54 8.90 14.92
C VAL A 67 -24.68 7.74 14.42
N LEU A 68 -24.87 7.34 13.16
CA LEU A 68 -24.19 6.20 12.54
C LEU A 68 -22.67 6.36 12.52
N GLU A 69 -22.15 7.46 11.98
CA GLU A 69 -20.70 7.61 11.74
C GLU A 69 -19.91 7.70 13.05
N PRO A 70 -20.29 8.54 14.04
CA PRO A 70 -19.56 8.61 15.31
C PRO A 70 -19.64 7.30 16.09
N ALA A 71 -20.78 6.62 16.06
CA ALA A 71 -20.96 5.34 16.75
C ALA A 71 -20.11 4.22 16.12
N ALA A 72 -20.05 4.16 14.79
CA ALA A 72 -19.18 3.22 14.08
C ALA A 72 -17.71 3.46 14.41
N VAL A 73 -17.26 4.73 14.38
CA VAL A 73 -15.89 5.10 14.77
C VAL A 73 -15.60 4.73 16.22
N GLY A 74 -16.51 5.04 17.15
CA GLY A 74 -16.37 4.69 18.56
C GLY A 74 -16.25 3.19 18.81
N ALA A 75 -17.07 2.38 18.10
CA ALA A 75 -17.01 0.92 18.18
C ALA A 75 -15.68 0.36 17.66
N VAL A 76 -15.17 0.90 16.54
CA VAL A 76 -13.88 0.53 15.95
C VAL A 76 -12.72 0.92 16.86
N LEU A 77 -12.74 2.10 17.46
CA LEU A 77 -11.71 2.51 18.41
C LEU A 77 -11.69 1.59 19.64
N ALA A 78 -12.86 1.27 20.21
CA ALA A 78 -12.96 0.34 21.33
C ALA A 78 -12.40 -1.05 20.96
N TRP A 79 -12.65 -1.52 19.75
CA TRP A 79 -12.04 -2.72 19.17
C TRP A 79 -10.51 -2.65 19.15
N LEU A 80 -9.95 -1.60 18.56
CA LEU A 80 -8.51 -1.42 18.38
C LEU A 80 -7.79 -1.36 19.73
N PHE A 81 -8.30 -0.58 20.69
CA PHE A 81 -7.74 -0.52 22.03
C PHE A 81 -7.84 -1.87 22.74
N SER A 82 -8.99 -2.55 22.66
CA SER A 82 -9.16 -3.86 23.30
C SER A 82 -8.19 -4.89 22.72
N LEU A 83 -7.99 -4.91 21.41
CA LEU A 83 -7.06 -5.81 20.74
C LEU A 83 -5.60 -5.47 21.09
N ALA A 84 -5.24 -4.19 21.12
CA ALA A 84 -3.90 -3.76 21.49
C ALA A 84 -3.53 -4.20 22.92
N ILE A 85 -4.46 -4.07 23.87
CA ILE A 85 -4.28 -4.56 25.25
C ILE A 85 -4.14 -6.09 25.26
N LEU A 86 -4.97 -6.79 24.47
CA LEU A 86 -4.93 -8.25 24.40
C LEU A 86 -3.56 -8.74 23.95
N LEU A 87 -3.03 -8.12 22.90
CA LEU A 87 -1.72 -8.43 22.33
C LEU A 87 -0.56 -7.98 23.24
N ALA A 88 -0.78 -7.00 24.12
CA ALA A 88 0.21 -6.57 25.09
C ALA A 88 0.37 -7.55 26.28
N TRP A 89 -0.66 -8.34 26.62
CA TRP A 89 -0.59 -9.22 27.79
C TRP A 89 0.56 -10.22 27.80
N PRO A 90 0.86 -10.96 26.71
CA PRO A 90 2.00 -11.88 26.68
C PRO A 90 3.32 -11.17 27.02
N LEU A 91 3.51 -9.96 26.49
CA LEU A 91 4.70 -9.14 26.75
C LEU A 91 4.75 -8.68 28.20
N ILE A 92 3.64 -8.15 28.73
CA ILE A 92 3.55 -7.70 30.13
C ILE A 92 3.82 -8.87 31.09
N ILE A 93 3.25 -10.04 30.85
CA ILE A 93 3.45 -11.25 31.66
C ILE A 93 4.91 -11.72 31.57
N ALA A 94 5.50 -11.72 30.37
CA ALA A 94 6.89 -12.10 30.18
C ALA A 94 7.83 -11.14 30.92
N CYS A 95 7.60 -9.83 30.82
CA CYS A 95 8.37 -8.81 31.53
C CYS A 95 8.27 -8.97 33.06
N ASP A 96 7.06 -9.18 33.60
CA ASP A 96 6.87 -9.37 35.03
C ASP A 96 7.46 -10.68 35.57
N ARG A 97 7.39 -11.78 34.79
CA ARG A 97 8.07 -13.03 35.15
C ARG A 97 9.58 -12.85 35.14
N LEU A 98 10.11 -12.17 34.12
CA LEU A 98 11.53 -11.87 34.01
C LEU A 98 11.99 -10.97 35.17
N GLU A 99 11.20 -9.95 35.51
CA GLU A 99 11.46 -9.07 36.65
C GLU A 99 11.47 -9.83 37.96
N ARG A 100 10.46 -10.67 38.24
CA ARG A 100 10.40 -11.48 39.47
C ARG A 100 11.55 -12.47 39.56
N TRP A 101 11.85 -13.17 38.46
CA TRP A 101 13.02 -14.05 38.39
C TRP A 101 14.32 -13.28 38.66
N TRP A 102 14.43 -12.07 38.10
CA TRP A 102 15.57 -11.20 38.29
C TRP A 102 15.71 -10.70 39.73
N GLN A 103 14.61 -10.27 40.35
CA GLN A 103 14.56 -9.84 41.76
C GLN A 103 14.97 -10.98 42.69
N HIS A 104 14.47 -12.20 42.47
CA HIS A 104 14.91 -13.37 43.22
C HIS A 104 16.41 -13.65 43.04
N ARG A 105 16.92 -13.52 41.82
CA ARG A 105 18.36 -13.67 41.55
C ARG A 105 19.19 -12.58 42.22
N GLN A 106 18.72 -11.34 42.22
CA GLN A 106 19.38 -10.21 42.89
C GLN A 106 19.36 -10.37 44.41
N GLN A 107 18.25 -10.76 45.01
CA GLN A 107 18.19 -11.05 46.45
C GLN A 107 19.20 -12.13 46.84
N ARG A 108 19.33 -13.19 46.04
CA ARG A 108 20.37 -14.23 46.24
C ARG A 108 21.79 -13.70 46.06
N ALA A 109 22.01 -12.83 45.07
CA ALA A 109 23.32 -12.23 44.79
C ALA A 109 23.73 -11.19 45.86
N GLN A 110 22.78 -10.38 46.35
CA GLN A 110 22.98 -9.43 47.45
C GLN A 110 23.22 -10.16 48.77
N ALA A 111 22.49 -11.24 49.05
CA ALA A 111 22.76 -12.13 50.17
C ALA A 111 24.16 -12.77 50.09
N ALA A 112 24.71 -12.91 48.88
CA ALA A 112 26.07 -13.39 48.61
C ALA A 112 27.12 -12.26 48.47
N GLY A 113 26.78 -11.00 48.78
CA GLY A 113 27.71 -9.86 48.77
C GLY A 113 28.13 -9.37 47.37
N ALA A 114 27.43 -9.75 46.31
CA ALA A 114 27.79 -9.35 44.95
C ALA A 114 27.48 -7.85 44.68
N PRO A 115 28.41 -7.07 44.12
CA PRO A 115 28.19 -5.66 43.82
C PRO A 115 27.16 -5.47 42.69
N VAL A 116 26.31 -4.44 42.81
CA VAL A 116 25.37 -4.06 41.75
C VAL A 116 26.13 -3.29 40.67
N ASP A 117 26.18 -3.86 39.47
CA ASP A 117 26.80 -3.21 38.32
C ASP A 117 25.97 -2.01 37.82
N ALA A 118 26.47 -0.81 38.11
CA ALA A 118 25.85 0.46 37.72
C ALA A 118 25.75 0.62 36.19
N SER A 119 26.71 0.05 35.44
CA SER A 119 26.73 0.15 33.97
C SER A 119 25.55 -0.64 33.37
N ARG A 120 25.30 -1.85 33.87
CA ARG A 120 24.17 -2.68 33.48
C ARG A 120 22.82 -2.07 33.82
N ARG A 121 22.69 -1.47 35.02
CA ARG A 121 21.46 -0.75 35.42
C ARG A 121 21.18 0.42 34.47
N ARG A 122 22.20 1.20 34.15
CA ARG A 122 22.09 2.31 33.20
C ARG A 122 21.71 1.83 31.81
N PHE A 123 22.29 0.73 31.33
CA PHE A 123 21.94 0.11 30.05
C PHE A 123 20.45 -0.27 30.00
N LEU A 124 19.95 -1.01 31.00
CA LEU A 124 18.55 -1.45 31.02
C LEU A 124 17.56 -0.28 31.09
N LEU A 125 17.83 0.73 31.92
CA LEU A 125 17.01 1.93 32.01
C LEU A 125 17.04 2.74 30.70
N SER A 126 18.21 2.81 30.06
CA SER A 126 18.36 3.48 28.75
C SER A 126 17.59 2.73 27.68
N THR A 127 17.62 1.40 27.65
CA THR A 127 16.84 0.60 26.69
C THR A 127 15.33 0.71 26.94
N ALA A 128 14.89 0.67 28.20
CA ALA A 128 13.48 0.79 28.57
C ALA A 128 12.87 2.15 28.21
N THR A 129 13.70 3.20 28.10
CA THR A 129 13.27 4.55 27.70
C THR A 129 13.48 4.80 26.21
N ALA A 130 14.63 4.41 25.66
CA ALA A 130 14.99 4.64 24.26
C ALA A 130 14.13 3.81 23.29
N PHE A 131 13.79 2.57 23.64
CA PHE A 131 13.04 1.71 22.72
C PHE A 131 11.60 2.21 22.44
N PRO A 132 10.78 2.55 23.45
CA PRO A 132 9.47 3.18 23.19
C PRO A 132 9.58 4.52 22.46
N ALA A 133 10.57 5.34 22.81
CA ALA A 133 10.82 6.61 22.12
C ALA A 133 11.15 6.41 20.64
N LEU A 134 11.98 5.41 20.32
CA LEU A 134 12.32 5.04 18.95
C LEU A 134 11.10 4.53 18.18
N LEU A 135 10.26 3.69 18.78
CA LEU A 135 9.02 3.22 18.15
C LEU A 135 8.06 4.37 17.87
N MET A 136 7.89 5.29 18.82
CA MET A 136 7.04 6.46 18.64
C MET A 136 7.58 7.38 17.53
N ALA A 137 8.89 7.62 17.50
CA ALA A 137 9.54 8.37 16.44
C ALA A 137 9.39 7.68 15.08
N ALA A 138 9.53 6.36 15.01
CA ALA A 138 9.31 5.58 13.80
C ALA A 138 7.85 5.66 13.34
N SER A 139 6.86 5.52 14.22
CA SER A 139 5.45 5.65 13.86
C SER A 139 5.12 7.06 13.35
N ALA A 140 5.55 8.11 14.05
CA ALA A 140 5.35 9.48 13.62
C ALA A 140 6.04 9.78 12.27
N GLY A 141 7.29 9.33 12.12
CA GLY A 141 8.03 9.42 10.87
C GLY A 141 7.39 8.62 9.74
N GLY A 142 6.74 7.50 10.06
CA GLY A 142 6.02 6.67 9.10
C GLY A 142 4.71 7.30 8.61
N VAL A 143 3.97 7.97 9.49
CA VAL A 143 2.82 8.80 9.09
C VAL A 143 3.29 9.97 8.25
N ALA A 144 4.32 10.70 8.70
CA ALA A 144 4.84 11.85 7.95
C ALA A 144 5.31 11.46 6.54
N GLN A 145 5.97 10.30 6.39
CA GLN A 145 6.35 9.77 5.08
C GLN A 145 5.16 9.35 4.22
N ALA A 146 4.05 8.92 4.82
CA ALA A 146 2.85 8.54 4.06
C ALA A 146 2.22 9.73 3.34
N PHE A 147 2.20 10.88 4.02
CA PHE A 147 1.67 12.15 3.51
C PHE A 147 2.76 13.07 2.94
N ALA A 148 3.97 12.54 2.72
CA ALA A 148 5.03 13.29 2.07
C ALA A 148 4.71 13.52 0.59
N GLU A 149 5.40 14.47 -0.02
CA GLU A 149 5.25 14.75 -1.43
C GLU A 149 5.57 13.52 -2.30
N ILE A 150 4.70 13.25 -3.28
CA ILE A 150 4.83 12.13 -4.21
C ILE A 150 6.13 12.30 -5.01
N ARG A 151 6.98 11.27 -4.97
CA ARG A 151 8.27 11.25 -5.66
C ARG A 151 8.08 10.97 -7.15
N LEU A 152 8.94 11.57 -7.98
CA LEU A 152 8.98 11.35 -9.42
C LEU A 152 10.34 10.74 -9.83
N PRO A 153 10.68 9.52 -9.38
CA PRO A 153 11.97 8.92 -9.70
C PRO A 153 12.08 8.64 -11.21
N THR A 154 13.22 8.98 -11.80
CA THR A 154 13.52 8.61 -13.19
C THR A 154 14.20 7.24 -13.23
N LEU A 155 13.65 6.31 -14.01
CA LEU A 155 14.11 4.93 -14.12
C LEU A 155 14.52 4.64 -15.55
N ALA A 156 15.82 4.45 -15.76
CA ALA A 156 16.34 4.00 -17.04
C ALA A 156 16.24 2.46 -17.13
N LEU A 157 15.28 1.96 -17.91
CA LEU A 157 15.11 0.53 -18.16
C LEU A 157 15.77 0.16 -19.48
N LYS A 158 16.64 -0.85 -19.42
CA LYS A 158 17.54 -1.22 -20.51
C LYS A 158 17.11 -2.51 -21.18
N PHE A 159 16.95 -2.52 -22.51
CA PHE A 159 16.46 -3.69 -23.26
C PHE A 159 17.44 -4.09 -24.37
N LYS A 160 17.68 -5.39 -24.54
CA LYS A 160 18.54 -5.92 -25.62
C LYS A 160 18.00 -5.64 -27.02
N ARG A 161 16.68 -5.74 -27.16
CA ARG A 161 15.96 -5.58 -28.43
C ARG A 161 14.99 -4.41 -28.35
N LEU A 162 15.51 -3.23 -28.00
CA LEU A 162 14.73 -1.99 -28.08
C LEU A 162 14.70 -1.52 -29.55
N PRO A 163 13.53 -1.38 -30.19
CA PRO A 163 13.44 -0.72 -31.49
C PRO A 163 14.01 0.70 -31.42
N ALA A 164 14.78 1.12 -32.44
CA ALA A 164 15.45 2.43 -32.44
C ALA A 164 14.48 3.61 -32.25
N GLY A 165 13.27 3.52 -32.79
CA GLY A 165 12.24 4.56 -32.61
C GLY A 165 11.74 4.72 -31.17
N LEU A 166 11.98 3.75 -30.28
CA LEU A 166 11.59 3.81 -28.86
C LEU A 166 12.74 4.23 -27.93
N HIS A 167 13.93 4.50 -28.46
CA HIS A 167 15.04 5.00 -27.66
C HIS A 167 14.70 6.36 -27.03
N GLY A 168 14.82 6.44 -25.71
CA GLY A 168 14.53 7.66 -24.95
C GLY A 168 13.05 7.88 -24.68
N LEU A 169 12.16 6.97 -25.10
CA LEU A 169 10.73 7.07 -24.84
C LEU A 169 10.47 7.24 -23.33
N LYS A 170 9.79 8.32 -22.97
CA LYS A 170 9.44 8.66 -21.58
C LYS A 170 8.03 8.21 -21.26
N ILE A 171 7.91 7.24 -20.36
CA ILE A 171 6.65 6.70 -19.89
C ILE A 171 6.42 7.16 -18.45
N MET A 172 5.42 7.99 -18.23
CA MET A 172 4.95 8.31 -16.89
C MET A 172 4.05 7.18 -16.40
N HIS A 173 4.41 6.55 -15.29
CA HIS A 173 3.61 5.47 -14.71
C HIS A 173 2.94 5.92 -13.42
N PHE A 174 1.60 5.93 -13.43
CA PHE A 174 0.78 6.14 -12.24
C PHE A 174 0.14 4.85 -11.80
N SER A 175 0.02 4.66 -10.48
CA SER A 175 -0.68 3.52 -9.90
C SER A 175 -1.21 3.91 -8.52
N ASP A 176 -2.33 3.32 -8.12
CA ASP A 176 -2.83 3.35 -6.74
C ASP A 176 -2.98 4.78 -6.18
N PHE A 177 -3.67 5.66 -6.93
CA PHE A 177 -3.99 7.01 -6.44
C PHE A 177 -4.89 6.97 -5.19
N HIS A 178 -5.79 5.98 -5.08
CA HIS A 178 -6.76 5.88 -3.98
C HIS A 178 -7.49 7.19 -3.68
N LEU A 179 -7.87 7.93 -4.72
CA LEU A 179 -8.42 9.27 -4.59
C LEU A 179 -9.67 9.26 -3.69
N GLY A 180 -9.63 10.03 -2.61
CA GLY A 180 -10.80 10.28 -1.77
C GLY A 180 -10.57 10.35 -0.26
N TYR A 181 -9.85 9.41 0.35
CA TYR A 181 -9.67 9.40 1.82
C TYR A 181 -8.45 10.21 2.26
N TYR A 182 -7.28 9.92 1.67
CA TYR A 182 -6.02 10.54 2.07
C TYR A 182 -5.39 11.41 0.99
N LEU A 183 -5.71 11.16 -0.27
CA LEU A 183 -5.30 11.97 -1.41
C LEU A 183 -6.52 12.67 -2.01
N GLN A 184 -6.43 13.98 -2.25
CA GLN A 184 -7.47 14.79 -2.88
C GLN A 184 -7.05 15.34 -4.26
N LEU A 185 -8.00 15.92 -4.99
CA LEU A 185 -7.78 16.41 -6.36
C LEU A 185 -6.75 17.55 -6.44
N ASP A 186 -6.66 18.41 -5.44
CA ASP A 186 -5.70 19.52 -5.41
C ASP A 186 -4.25 19.02 -5.26
N GLU A 187 -4.03 17.94 -4.50
CA GLU A 187 -2.74 17.27 -4.41
C GLU A 187 -2.35 16.61 -5.74
N VAL A 188 -3.31 15.99 -6.41
CA VAL A 188 -3.11 15.44 -7.76
C VAL A 188 -2.79 16.54 -8.76
N GLU A 189 -3.48 17.68 -8.72
CA GLU A 189 -3.21 18.81 -9.61
C GLU A 189 -1.76 19.33 -9.45
N ARG A 190 -1.26 19.44 -8.22
CA ARG A 190 0.15 19.79 -7.94
C ARG A 190 1.12 18.75 -8.49
N LEU A 191 0.81 17.46 -8.33
CA LEU A 191 1.60 16.38 -8.92
C LEU A 191 1.65 16.49 -10.44
N LEU A 192 0.51 16.66 -11.10
CA LEU A 192 0.43 16.71 -12.55
C LEU A 192 1.12 17.95 -13.11
N THR A 193 1.14 19.06 -12.37
CA THR A 193 1.94 20.25 -12.72
C THR A 193 3.44 19.92 -12.79
N ARG A 194 3.96 19.16 -11.82
CA ARG A 194 5.36 18.70 -11.83
C ARG A 194 5.63 17.70 -12.97
N VAL A 195 4.68 16.80 -13.22
CA VAL A 195 4.77 15.80 -14.31
C VAL A 195 4.77 16.46 -15.69
N ALA A 196 4.01 17.53 -15.89
CA ALA A 196 4.03 18.30 -17.14
C ALA A 196 5.45 18.79 -17.49
N GLY A 197 6.23 19.21 -16.49
CA GLY A 197 7.63 19.63 -16.64
C GLY A 197 8.59 18.51 -17.06
N LEU A 198 8.20 17.24 -16.94
CA LEU A 198 9.01 16.10 -17.39
C LEU A 198 8.76 15.74 -18.87
N SER A 199 7.69 16.28 -19.45
CA SER A 199 7.25 16.06 -20.85
C SER A 199 7.21 14.58 -21.22
N PRO A 200 6.34 13.77 -20.59
CA PRO A 200 6.20 12.36 -20.92
C PRO A 200 5.59 12.16 -22.31
N ASP A 201 6.10 11.18 -23.05
CA ASP A 201 5.55 10.79 -24.35
C ASP A 201 4.31 9.92 -24.21
N LEU A 202 4.22 9.16 -23.12
CA LEU A 202 3.14 8.21 -22.82
C LEU A 202 2.82 8.25 -21.32
N ILE A 203 1.54 8.19 -20.97
CA ILE A 203 1.10 8.04 -19.57
C ILE A 203 0.34 6.73 -19.42
N LEU A 204 0.79 5.88 -18.50
CA LEU A 204 0.17 4.59 -18.20
C LEU A 204 -0.32 4.57 -16.75
N VAL A 205 -1.58 4.15 -16.55
CA VAL A 205 -2.23 4.10 -15.24
C VAL A 205 -2.63 2.67 -14.91
N THR A 206 -1.99 2.05 -13.91
CA THR A 206 -2.18 0.63 -13.60
C THR A 206 -3.13 0.41 -12.42
N GLY A 207 -4.37 0.90 -12.50
CA GLY A 207 -5.43 0.58 -11.53
C GLY A 207 -5.43 1.36 -10.20
N ASP A 208 -6.48 1.15 -9.41
CA ASP A 208 -6.75 1.74 -8.09
C ASP A 208 -6.74 3.29 -8.09
N LEU A 209 -7.48 3.88 -9.03
CA LEU A 209 -7.50 5.33 -9.24
C LEU A 209 -8.30 6.09 -8.17
N ALA A 210 -9.48 5.60 -7.82
CA ALA A 210 -10.40 6.33 -6.96
C ALA A 210 -11.18 5.45 -6.00
N ASP A 211 -11.06 5.75 -4.70
CA ASP A 211 -11.89 5.16 -3.65
C ASP A 211 -13.24 5.88 -3.51
N ARG A 212 -13.27 7.17 -3.86
CA ARG A 212 -14.51 7.95 -4.00
C ARG A 212 -14.81 8.16 -5.49
N LEU A 213 -15.61 7.27 -6.06
CA LEU A 213 -15.91 7.24 -7.51
C LEU A 213 -16.43 8.55 -8.10
N ARG A 214 -17.06 9.43 -7.29
CA ARG A 214 -17.48 10.76 -7.73
C ARG A 214 -16.34 11.65 -8.22
N LEU A 215 -15.10 11.37 -7.79
CA LEU A 215 -13.90 12.13 -8.14
C LEU A 215 -13.19 11.56 -9.39
N LEU A 216 -13.54 10.35 -9.82
CA LEU A 216 -12.89 9.69 -10.95
C LEU A 216 -13.02 10.49 -12.26
N PRO A 217 -14.18 11.05 -12.64
CA PRO A 217 -14.29 11.83 -13.87
C PRO A 217 -13.34 13.05 -13.91
N ASP A 218 -13.13 13.70 -12.77
CA ASP A 218 -12.24 14.86 -12.67
C ASP A 218 -10.78 14.44 -12.84
N LEU A 219 -10.39 13.34 -12.18
CA LEU A 219 -9.05 12.75 -12.33
C LEU A 219 -8.76 12.37 -13.79
N LEU A 220 -9.69 11.71 -14.48
CA LEU A 220 -9.51 11.33 -15.88
C LEU A 220 -9.32 12.56 -16.78
N ARG A 221 -10.08 13.64 -16.53
CA ARG A 221 -9.91 14.91 -17.26
C ARG A 221 -8.56 15.56 -16.99
N MET A 222 -8.12 15.57 -15.73
CA MET A 222 -6.81 16.11 -15.34
C MET A 222 -5.65 15.34 -16.00
N LEU A 223 -5.71 14.01 -16.01
CA LEU A 223 -4.70 13.18 -16.67
C LEU A 223 -4.65 13.44 -18.18
N ALA A 224 -5.80 13.47 -18.85
CA ALA A 224 -5.88 13.74 -20.28
C ALA A 224 -5.42 15.17 -20.66
N ALA A 225 -5.53 16.14 -19.74
CA ALA A 225 -5.09 17.51 -19.96
C ALA A 225 -3.56 17.64 -20.13
N LEU A 226 -2.78 16.63 -19.69
CA LEU A 226 -1.33 16.58 -19.95
C LEU A 226 -0.98 16.36 -21.43
N LYS A 227 -1.90 15.80 -22.23
CA LYS A 227 -1.77 15.61 -23.68
C LYS A 227 -0.42 15.01 -24.13
N PRO A 228 0.03 13.88 -23.55
CA PRO A 228 1.22 13.18 -24.03
C PRO A 228 1.01 12.70 -25.49
N GLY A 229 2.08 12.65 -26.29
CA GLY A 229 2.00 12.35 -27.72
C GLY A 229 1.41 10.97 -28.07
N LEU A 230 1.65 9.97 -27.23
CA LEU A 230 1.10 8.60 -27.35
C LEU A 230 -0.17 8.38 -26.51
N GLY A 231 -0.67 9.43 -25.85
CA GLY A 231 -1.91 9.40 -25.09
C GLY A 231 -1.76 8.91 -23.64
N VAL A 232 -2.91 8.84 -22.97
CA VAL A 232 -3.06 8.34 -21.61
C VAL A 232 -3.87 7.06 -21.68
N TRP A 233 -3.38 5.98 -21.07
CA TRP A 233 -4.05 4.68 -21.08
C TRP A 233 -4.14 4.12 -19.67
N ALA A 234 -5.28 3.50 -19.35
CA ALA A 234 -5.51 2.92 -18.03
C ALA A 234 -5.83 1.42 -18.11
N SER A 235 -5.49 0.69 -17.06
CA SER A 235 -6.02 -0.65 -16.75
C SER A 235 -6.80 -0.63 -15.42
N LEU A 236 -7.53 -1.71 -15.16
CA LEU A 236 -8.26 -1.89 -13.90
C LEU A 236 -7.34 -2.36 -12.76
N GLY A 237 -7.66 -1.94 -11.54
CA GLY A 237 -7.20 -2.54 -10.30
C GLY A 237 -8.36 -3.16 -9.52
N ASN A 238 -8.08 -3.63 -8.30
CA ASN A 238 -9.10 -4.29 -7.49
C ASN A 238 -10.08 -3.32 -6.84
N HIS A 239 -9.67 -2.08 -6.55
CA HIS A 239 -10.57 -1.10 -5.95
C HIS A 239 -11.68 -0.68 -6.90
N GLU A 240 -11.45 -0.68 -8.21
CA GLU A 240 -12.52 -0.46 -9.18
C GLU A 240 -13.66 -1.49 -9.02
N TYR A 241 -13.31 -2.76 -8.77
CA TYR A 241 -14.29 -3.81 -8.46
C TYR A 241 -14.94 -3.63 -7.10
N TYR A 242 -14.17 -3.27 -6.07
CA TYR A 242 -14.68 -3.14 -4.70
C TYR A 242 -15.59 -1.92 -4.51
N ARG A 243 -15.34 -0.83 -5.24
CA ARG A 243 -16.12 0.41 -5.15
C ARG A 243 -17.33 0.41 -6.09
N GLY A 244 -17.25 -0.27 -7.23
CA GLY A 244 -18.37 -0.44 -8.14
C GLY A 244 -17.97 -0.36 -9.61
N ILE A 245 -17.64 -1.51 -10.18
CA ILE A 245 -17.12 -1.61 -11.56
C ILE A 245 -18.05 -1.00 -12.62
N LYS A 246 -19.38 -1.05 -12.43
CA LYS A 246 -20.33 -0.46 -13.38
C LYS A 246 -20.14 1.05 -13.53
N THR A 247 -20.05 1.76 -12.41
CA THR A 247 -19.82 3.20 -12.36
C THR A 247 -18.43 3.57 -12.88
N VAL A 248 -17.43 2.75 -12.57
CA VAL A 248 -16.07 2.91 -13.11
C VAL A 248 -16.07 2.84 -14.63
N ARG A 249 -16.62 1.76 -15.21
CA ARG A 249 -16.66 1.59 -16.68
C ARG A 249 -17.48 2.68 -17.36
N GLN A 250 -18.56 3.16 -16.74
CA GLN A 250 -19.30 4.33 -17.22
C GLN A 250 -18.45 5.60 -17.21
N SER A 251 -17.67 5.84 -16.16
CA SER A 251 -16.80 7.01 -16.04
C SER A 251 -15.69 6.99 -17.08
N PHE A 252 -15.07 5.83 -17.32
CA PHE A 252 -14.10 5.65 -18.41
C PHE A 252 -14.75 5.79 -19.79
N GLY A 253 -15.92 5.17 -20.01
CA GLY A 253 -16.62 5.23 -21.29
C GLY A 253 -17.12 6.63 -21.67
N ALA A 254 -17.39 7.49 -20.69
CA ALA A 254 -17.72 8.91 -20.90
C ALA A 254 -16.49 9.84 -20.81
N GLY A 255 -15.34 9.30 -20.40
CA GLY A 255 -14.13 10.07 -20.10
C GLY A 255 -13.13 10.09 -21.25
N PRO A 256 -12.12 10.96 -21.18
CA PRO A 256 -11.12 11.11 -22.25
C PRO A 256 -9.98 10.09 -22.21
N VAL A 257 -9.93 9.22 -21.18
CA VAL A 257 -8.86 8.23 -20.99
C VAL A 257 -9.41 6.85 -21.36
N PRO A 258 -8.89 6.19 -22.41
CA PRO A 258 -9.29 4.83 -22.73
C PRO A 258 -8.90 3.83 -21.62
N LEU A 259 -9.81 2.91 -21.34
CA LEU A 259 -9.60 1.80 -20.42
C LEU A 259 -9.36 0.51 -21.21
N LEU A 260 -8.19 -0.10 -21.02
CA LEU A 260 -7.86 -1.42 -21.57
C LEU A 260 -8.17 -2.50 -20.54
N CYS A 261 -8.99 -3.49 -20.92
CA CYS A 261 -9.38 -4.59 -20.04
C CYS A 261 -9.54 -5.88 -20.85
N ASN A 262 -8.53 -6.75 -20.84
CA ASN A 262 -8.37 -7.89 -21.76
C ASN A 262 -8.24 -7.43 -23.23
N GLU A 263 -7.70 -6.24 -23.44
CA GLU A 263 -7.60 -5.59 -24.75
C GLU A 263 -6.19 -4.99 -24.90
N GLY A 264 -5.79 -4.76 -26.15
CA GLY A 264 -4.56 -4.07 -26.46
C GLY A 264 -4.69 -3.14 -27.66
N VAL A 265 -3.70 -2.27 -27.82
CA VAL A 265 -3.66 -1.23 -28.83
C VAL A 265 -2.25 -1.13 -29.40
N ARG A 266 -2.18 -0.89 -30.71
CA ARG A 266 -0.94 -0.58 -31.42
C ARG A 266 -0.70 0.92 -31.40
N LEU A 267 0.49 1.31 -30.97
CA LEU A 267 0.98 2.67 -30.95
C LEU A 267 2.22 2.75 -31.84
N GLN A 268 2.44 3.92 -32.44
CA GLN A 268 3.58 4.18 -33.32
C GLN A 268 4.36 5.35 -32.76
N HIS A 269 5.68 5.18 -32.60
CA HIS A 269 6.56 6.24 -32.12
C HIS A 269 7.87 6.22 -32.92
N ASN A 270 8.16 7.32 -33.61
CA ASN A 270 9.35 7.47 -34.47
C ASN A 270 9.60 6.28 -35.41
N GLY A 271 8.53 5.76 -36.02
CA GLY A 271 8.58 4.61 -36.94
C GLY A 271 8.73 3.23 -36.29
N ALA A 272 8.76 3.14 -34.96
CA ALA A 272 8.72 1.88 -34.23
C ALA A 272 7.30 1.55 -33.73
N GLU A 273 6.94 0.27 -33.80
CA GLU A 273 5.67 -0.25 -33.32
C GLU A 273 5.78 -0.66 -31.84
N LEU A 274 4.89 -0.10 -31.02
CA LEU A 274 4.69 -0.40 -29.61
C LEU A 274 3.31 -1.04 -29.45
N TYR A 275 3.21 -2.19 -28.82
CA TYR A 275 1.94 -2.80 -28.47
C TYR A 275 1.68 -2.68 -26.97
N LEU A 276 0.59 -2.04 -26.60
CA LEU A 276 0.19 -1.83 -25.22
C LEU A 276 -1.04 -2.66 -24.90
N GLY A 277 -1.01 -3.47 -23.85
CA GLY A 277 -2.18 -4.20 -23.37
C GLY A 277 -2.54 -3.88 -21.93
N GLY A 278 -3.83 -3.99 -21.61
CA GLY A 278 -4.34 -3.91 -20.25
C GLY A 278 -4.95 -5.23 -19.82
N ALA A 279 -4.35 -5.87 -18.82
CA ALA A 279 -4.93 -7.02 -18.14
C ALA A 279 -6.04 -6.59 -17.18
N ASP A 280 -7.01 -7.48 -17.00
CA ASP A 280 -8.09 -7.37 -16.03
C ASP A 280 -7.63 -7.82 -14.63
N ASP A 281 -8.30 -7.34 -13.57
CA ASP A 281 -8.05 -7.72 -12.17
C ASP A 281 -9.14 -8.66 -11.65
N PRO A 282 -8.83 -9.65 -10.79
CA PRO A 282 -9.86 -10.48 -10.18
C PRO A 282 -10.86 -9.67 -9.34
N GLN A 283 -12.15 -9.86 -9.64
CA GLN A 283 -13.26 -9.25 -8.87
C GLN A 283 -13.27 -9.61 -7.37
N ARG A 284 -12.58 -10.68 -6.97
CA ARG A 284 -12.51 -11.18 -5.58
C ARG A 284 -11.06 -11.23 -5.12
N LEU A 285 -10.83 -10.72 -3.90
CA LEU A 285 -9.50 -10.70 -3.27
C LEU A 285 -8.86 -12.10 -3.17
N LEU A 286 -9.66 -13.11 -2.81
CA LEU A 286 -9.22 -14.49 -2.69
C LEU A 286 -9.83 -15.30 -3.83
N ARG A 287 -9.04 -15.46 -4.90
CA ARG A 287 -9.38 -16.28 -6.06
C ARG A 287 -8.54 -17.56 -6.04
N ARG A 288 -9.19 -18.73 -5.99
CA ARG A 288 -8.51 -20.05 -5.92
C ARG A 288 -7.66 -20.34 -7.17
N ASP A 289 -8.02 -19.76 -8.31
CA ASP A 289 -7.39 -19.92 -9.62
C ASP A 289 -6.66 -18.64 -10.09
N LEU A 290 -6.12 -17.82 -9.17
CA LEU A 290 -5.51 -16.52 -9.51
C LEU A 290 -4.47 -16.62 -10.64
N THR A 291 -3.56 -17.59 -10.57
CA THR A 291 -2.52 -17.79 -11.60
C THR A 291 -3.13 -18.06 -12.98
N HIS A 292 -4.14 -18.93 -13.05
CA HIS A 292 -4.82 -19.24 -14.29
C HIS A 292 -5.53 -17.99 -14.84
N PHE A 293 -6.23 -17.25 -13.98
CA PHE A 293 -6.87 -16.00 -14.38
C PHE A 293 -5.87 -15.00 -14.97
N LEU A 294 -4.75 -14.74 -14.27
CA LEU A 294 -3.71 -13.81 -14.71
C LEU A 294 -3.12 -14.24 -16.06
N LYS A 295 -2.94 -15.53 -16.27
CA LYS A 295 -2.49 -16.08 -17.56
C LYS A 295 -3.51 -15.85 -18.67
N THR A 296 -4.79 -16.11 -18.41
CA THR A 296 -5.86 -15.90 -19.41
C THR A 296 -6.00 -14.42 -19.78
N THR A 297 -5.97 -13.52 -18.81
CA THR A 297 -6.12 -12.09 -19.09
C THR A 297 -4.91 -11.50 -19.81
N ALA A 298 -3.69 -11.88 -19.42
CA ALA A 298 -2.48 -11.45 -20.13
C ALA A 298 -2.48 -11.95 -21.59
N ALA A 299 -2.89 -13.20 -21.81
CA ALA A 299 -3.02 -13.76 -23.15
C ALA A 299 -4.08 -13.03 -23.98
N ALA A 300 -5.23 -12.69 -23.39
CA ALA A 300 -6.27 -11.91 -24.07
C ALA A 300 -5.79 -10.50 -24.46
N ALA A 301 -5.14 -9.79 -23.52
CA ALA A 301 -4.61 -8.45 -23.78
C ALA A 301 -3.53 -8.44 -24.89
N MET A 302 -2.76 -9.53 -25.00
CA MET A 302 -1.68 -9.70 -26.00
C MET A 302 -2.09 -10.44 -27.26
N ALA A 303 -3.38 -10.80 -27.44
CA ALA A 303 -3.82 -11.68 -28.52
C ALA A 303 -3.53 -11.13 -29.93
N GLU A 304 -3.59 -9.80 -30.09
CA GLU A 304 -3.36 -9.12 -31.38
C GLU A 304 -1.95 -8.51 -31.50
N ALA A 305 -1.06 -8.80 -30.54
CA ALA A 305 0.28 -8.25 -30.48
C ALA A 305 1.17 -8.81 -31.61
N PRO A 306 1.70 -7.95 -32.51
CA PRO A 306 2.69 -8.39 -33.50
C PRO A 306 3.92 -8.97 -32.82
N ALA A 307 4.52 -10.00 -33.44
CA ALA A 307 5.75 -10.60 -32.93
C ALA A 307 6.93 -9.61 -32.96
N SER A 308 6.91 -8.63 -33.86
CA SER A 308 7.94 -7.60 -34.05
C SER A 308 7.76 -6.35 -33.18
N ALA A 309 6.58 -6.16 -32.57
CA ALA A 309 6.30 -4.99 -31.75
C ALA A 309 6.99 -5.12 -30.39
N PHE A 310 7.45 -4.00 -29.83
CA PHE A 310 7.83 -3.96 -28.42
C PHE A 310 6.55 -3.98 -27.57
N LYS A 311 6.45 -4.87 -26.57
CA LYS A 311 5.20 -5.10 -25.84
C LYS A 311 5.29 -4.57 -24.42
N ILE A 312 4.27 -3.82 -24.04
CA ILE A 312 4.04 -3.36 -22.67
C ILE A 312 2.72 -3.94 -22.17
N LEU A 313 2.73 -4.53 -20.97
CA LEU A 313 1.52 -4.98 -20.29
C LEU A 313 1.29 -4.15 -19.02
N MET A 314 0.12 -3.53 -18.92
CA MET A 314 -0.41 -3.00 -17.66
C MET A 314 -1.13 -4.13 -16.92
N SER A 315 -0.57 -4.56 -15.79
CA SER A 315 -1.18 -5.56 -14.90
C SER A 315 -1.11 -5.02 -13.49
N HIS A 316 -2.24 -4.62 -12.93
CA HIS A 316 -2.28 -4.02 -11.58
C HIS A 316 -1.58 -4.90 -10.53
N ARG A 317 -1.77 -6.22 -10.60
CA ARG A 317 -1.04 -7.18 -9.74
C ARG A 317 0.33 -7.54 -10.31
N PRO A 318 1.41 -7.46 -9.52
CA PRO A 318 2.75 -7.88 -9.94
C PRO A 318 2.84 -9.37 -10.29
N SER A 319 1.99 -10.22 -9.71
CA SER A 319 1.94 -11.65 -10.02
C SER A 319 1.56 -11.94 -11.48
N GLY A 320 1.05 -10.96 -12.23
CA GLY A 320 0.85 -11.05 -13.68
C GLY A 320 2.14 -11.06 -14.51
N PHE A 321 3.28 -10.71 -13.90
CA PHE A 321 4.57 -10.60 -14.59
C PHE A 321 5.06 -11.92 -15.19
N LEU A 322 4.98 -13.03 -14.45
CA LEU A 322 5.50 -14.31 -14.95
C LEU A 322 4.67 -14.83 -16.14
N PRO A 323 3.32 -14.82 -16.11
CA PRO A 323 2.53 -15.09 -17.30
C PRO A 323 2.84 -14.14 -18.47
N ALA A 324 3.09 -12.85 -18.22
CA ALA A 324 3.46 -11.90 -19.26
C ALA A 324 4.82 -12.24 -19.89
N ALA A 325 5.80 -12.63 -19.06
CA ALA A 325 7.12 -13.06 -19.53
C ALA A 325 7.04 -14.34 -20.38
N GLU A 326 6.14 -15.29 -20.05
CA GLU A 326 5.87 -16.48 -20.88
C GLU A 326 5.33 -16.11 -22.28
N LEU A 327 4.62 -14.97 -22.40
CA LEU A 327 4.10 -14.44 -23.66
C LEU A 327 5.11 -13.57 -24.42
N GLY A 328 6.32 -13.42 -23.89
CA GLY A 328 7.37 -12.59 -24.47
C GLY A 328 7.08 -11.09 -24.39
N VAL A 329 6.40 -10.65 -23.32
CA VAL A 329 6.24 -9.22 -23.02
C VAL A 329 7.55 -8.64 -22.48
N GLU A 330 8.03 -7.55 -23.07
CA GLU A 330 9.28 -6.90 -22.66
C GLU A 330 9.13 -6.15 -21.34
N LEU A 331 8.05 -5.38 -21.15
CA LEU A 331 7.84 -4.57 -19.95
C LEU A 331 6.45 -4.78 -19.34
N THR A 332 6.39 -5.17 -18.08
CA THR A 332 5.17 -5.18 -17.27
C THR A 332 5.20 -4.05 -16.26
N LEU A 333 4.10 -3.30 -16.15
CA LEU A 333 3.92 -2.27 -15.12
C LEU A 333 2.82 -2.70 -14.17
N ALA A 334 3.08 -2.56 -12.87
CA ALA A 334 2.18 -2.99 -11.80
C ALA A 334 2.17 -2.03 -10.61
N GLY A 335 1.18 -2.21 -9.72
CA GLY A 335 1.06 -1.53 -8.45
C GLY A 335 0.59 -2.49 -7.37
N HIS A 336 -0.56 -2.21 -6.74
CA HIS A 336 -1.33 -3.08 -5.83
C HIS A 336 -0.71 -3.31 -4.45
N THR A 337 0.60 -3.53 -4.39
CA THR A 337 1.29 -4.01 -3.19
C THR A 337 1.71 -2.87 -2.25
N HIS A 338 1.90 -1.66 -2.78
CA HIS A 338 2.47 -0.52 -2.05
C HIS A 338 3.79 -0.84 -1.33
N GLY A 339 4.59 -1.79 -1.83
CA GLY A 339 5.77 -2.30 -1.12
C GLY A 339 5.48 -2.88 0.26
N ALA A 340 4.23 -3.28 0.54
CA ALA A 340 3.72 -3.64 1.85
C ALA A 340 4.02 -2.57 2.92
N GLN A 341 4.05 -1.30 2.51
CA GLN A 341 4.24 -0.09 3.32
C GLN A 341 5.60 0.05 4.02
N ILE A 342 6.45 -0.97 4.01
CA ILE A 342 7.75 -0.94 4.68
C ILE A 342 8.84 -1.44 3.72
N GLY A 343 9.80 -0.58 3.44
CA GLY A 343 10.84 -0.84 2.45
C GLY A 343 12.10 -0.03 2.67
N MET A 344 13.08 -0.27 1.81
CA MET A 344 14.32 0.51 1.73
C MET A 344 14.89 0.37 0.32
N ASN A 345 15.44 1.46 -0.22
CA ASN A 345 16.16 1.49 -1.51
C ASN A 345 15.39 0.84 -2.68
N GLY A 346 14.09 1.13 -2.80
CA GLY A 346 13.28 0.60 -3.90
C GLY A 346 12.92 -0.88 -3.76
N ARG A 347 12.94 -1.43 -2.55
CA ARG A 347 12.57 -2.82 -2.23
C ARG A 347 11.75 -2.90 -0.95
N SER A 348 10.79 -3.83 -0.90
CA SER A 348 10.06 -4.12 0.34
C SER A 348 10.92 -4.94 1.31
N LEU A 349 10.75 -4.74 2.61
CA LEU A 349 11.36 -5.62 3.63
C LEU A 349 10.67 -7.00 3.71
N PHE A 350 9.54 -7.17 3.03
CA PHE A 350 8.74 -8.39 3.06
C PHE A 350 8.90 -9.28 1.82
N GLU A 351 9.81 -8.94 0.90
CA GLU A 351 10.10 -9.75 -0.31
C GLU A 351 10.38 -11.22 0.02
N GLY A 352 11.07 -11.48 1.13
CA GLY A 352 11.44 -12.84 1.53
C GLY A 352 10.29 -13.71 2.05
N TRP A 353 9.11 -13.14 2.32
CA TRP A 353 7.98 -13.89 2.86
C TRP A 353 7.21 -14.68 1.80
N ALA A 354 7.23 -14.20 0.56
CA ALA A 354 6.55 -14.84 -0.55
C ALA A 354 7.42 -14.70 -1.82
N PRO A 355 8.01 -15.80 -2.32
CA PRO A 355 8.70 -15.80 -3.60
C PRO A 355 7.77 -15.26 -4.69
N GLU A 356 8.33 -14.48 -5.62
CA GLU A 356 7.61 -13.97 -6.79
C GLU A 356 6.41 -13.06 -6.44
N SER A 357 6.46 -12.43 -5.27
CA SER A 357 5.51 -11.41 -4.85
C SER A 357 5.76 -10.03 -5.49
N PHE A 358 7.02 -9.76 -5.87
CA PHE A 358 7.49 -8.54 -6.55
C PHE A 358 6.88 -7.25 -5.97
N LEU A 359 7.09 -7.04 -4.67
CA LEU A 359 6.33 -6.07 -3.88
C LEU A 359 6.66 -4.62 -4.21
N TRP A 360 7.87 -4.27 -4.61
CA TRP A 360 8.24 -2.90 -4.98
C TRP A 360 9.58 -2.85 -5.73
N GLY A 361 9.60 -2.08 -6.83
CA GLY A 361 10.80 -1.75 -7.59
C GLY A 361 10.92 -2.52 -8.89
N HIS A 362 12.15 -2.59 -9.41
CA HIS A 362 12.46 -3.18 -10.72
C HIS A 362 12.87 -4.65 -10.60
N TYR A 363 12.27 -5.55 -11.39
CA TYR A 363 12.58 -6.97 -11.47
C TYR A 363 12.82 -7.40 -12.90
N ARG A 364 13.57 -8.49 -13.10
CA ARG A 364 13.88 -9.04 -14.42
C ARG A 364 13.74 -10.55 -14.43
N ARG A 365 13.18 -11.09 -15.51
CA ARG A 365 13.10 -12.53 -15.81
C ARG A 365 13.44 -12.72 -17.29
N GLY A 366 14.66 -13.19 -17.56
CA GLY A 366 15.17 -13.25 -18.93
C GLY A 366 15.24 -11.85 -19.56
N GLU A 367 14.55 -11.67 -20.69
CA GLU A 367 14.46 -10.38 -21.39
C GLU A 367 13.30 -9.50 -20.90
N SER A 368 12.38 -10.06 -20.10
CA SER A 368 11.23 -9.36 -19.56
C SER A 368 11.58 -8.61 -18.27
N GLN A 369 11.08 -7.40 -18.15
CA GLN A 369 11.23 -6.53 -16.97
C GLN A 369 9.86 -6.21 -16.37
N LEU A 370 9.84 -6.04 -15.05
CA LEU A 370 8.69 -5.58 -14.27
C LEU A 370 9.10 -4.36 -13.46
N TYR A 371 8.25 -3.34 -13.45
CA TYR A 371 8.29 -2.35 -12.39
C TYR A 371 7.00 -2.36 -11.58
N THR A 372 7.12 -2.64 -10.29
CA THR A 372 6.02 -2.51 -9.33
C THR A 372 6.15 -1.18 -8.61
N SER A 373 5.21 -0.27 -8.85
CA SER A 373 5.13 1.01 -8.15
C SER A 373 4.69 0.81 -6.70
N SER A 374 5.25 1.60 -5.79
CA SER A 374 4.75 1.70 -4.41
C SER A 374 3.47 2.55 -4.30
N GLY A 375 2.96 3.08 -5.41
CA GLY A 375 1.69 3.81 -5.51
C GLY A 375 1.82 5.31 -5.24
N ALA A 376 1.08 6.11 -5.99
CA ALA A 376 1.07 7.57 -5.87
C ALA A 376 0.24 8.05 -4.66
N GLY A 377 -0.83 7.32 -4.32
CA GLY A 377 -1.62 7.54 -3.12
C GLY A 377 -1.41 6.43 -2.09
N HIS A 378 -2.33 6.32 -1.14
CA HIS A 378 -2.26 5.29 -0.11
C HIS A 378 -3.65 4.99 0.44
N TRP A 379 -3.89 3.72 0.75
CA TRP A 379 -5.09 3.26 1.48
C TRP A 379 -4.81 3.04 2.98
N PHE A 380 -3.53 3.04 3.37
CA PHE A 380 -3.06 2.89 4.75
C PHE A 380 -2.25 4.14 5.16
N PRO A 381 -2.41 4.67 6.39
CA PRO A 381 -1.88 5.99 6.75
C PRO A 381 -0.41 5.98 7.22
N VAL A 382 0.36 4.92 6.95
CA VAL A 382 1.75 4.76 7.43
C VAL A 382 2.60 4.12 6.35
N ARG A 383 3.75 4.73 6.05
CA ARG A 383 4.80 4.24 5.14
C ARG A 383 6.18 4.41 5.78
N LEU A 384 7.01 3.38 5.81
CA LEU A 384 8.37 3.43 6.36
C LEU A 384 9.38 3.05 5.28
N GLY A 385 10.12 4.04 4.76
CA GLY A 385 11.12 3.80 3.71
C GLY A 385 10.53 3.30 2.38
N CYS A 386 9.22 3.39 2.22
CA CYS A 386 8.43 3.08 1.02
C CYS A 386 7.57 4.31 0.64
N PRO A 387 8.20 5.42 0.19
CA PRO A 387 7.51 6.69 -0.05
C PRO A 387 6.51 6.56 -1.21
N PRO A 388 5.45 7.39 -1.27
CA PRO A 388 4.59 7.44 -2.44
C PRO A 388 5.37 7.92 -3.67
N GLU A 389 5.09 7.32 -4.82
CA GLU A 389 5.83 7.62 -6.06
C GLU A 389 4.97 7.49 -7.31
N ALA A 390 5.42 8.16 -8.36
CA ALA A 390 4.99 7.95 -9.73
C ALA A 390 6.26 8.03 -10.62
N PRO A 391 6.82 6.90 -11.07
CA PRO A 391 8.10 6.92 -11.78
C PRO A 391 7.96 7.43 -13.21
N LEU A 392 9.00 8.11 -13.69
CA LEU A 392 9.25 8.37 -15.10
C LEU A 392 10.19 7.30 -15.63
N ILE A 393 9.67 6.38 -16.43
CA ILE A 393 10.44 5.30 -17.04
C ILE A 393 10.99 5.78 -18.38
N VAL A 394 12.29 5.60 -18.60
CA VAL A 394 12.97 5.92 -19.86
C VAL A 394 13.49 4.63 -20.46
N LEU A 395 13.10 4.33 -21.70
CA LEU A 395 13.55 3.12 -22.39
C LEU A 395 14.90 3.37 -23.07
N LEU A 396 15.90 2.56 -22.74
CA LEU A 396 17.26 2.62 -23.30
C LEU A 396 17.69 1.26 -23.88
N PRO A 397 18.58 1.24 -24.88
CA PRO A 397 19.26 0.01 -25.29
C PRO A 397 20.24 -0.46 -24.20
N GLU A 398 20.47 -1.78 -24.10
CA GLU A 398 21.32 -2.37 -23.03
C GLU A 398 22.77 -1.90 -23.06
N ASN A 399 23.28 -1.50 -24.24
CA ASN A 399 24.67 -1.08 -24.43
C ASN A 399 24.93 0.40 -24.08
N GLU A 400 23.91 1.17 -23.69
CA GLU A 400 24.05 2.59 -23.40
C GLU A 400 24.36 2.83 -21.92
N GLU A 401 25.35 3.68 -21.64
CA GLU A 401 25.62 4.11 -20.26
C GLU A 401 24.46 4.96 -19.75
N THR A 402 24.04 4.70 -18.51
CA THR A 402 22.94 5.43 -17.88
C THR A 402 23.39 6.88 -17.69
N PRO A 403 22.64 7.90 -18.17
CA PRO A 403 22.95 9.27 -17.80
C PRO A 403 22.84 9.39 -16.27
N GLY A 404 23.91 9.87 -15.64
CA GLY A 404 23.95 10.08 -14.19
C GLY A 404 22.83 11.02 -13.74
N PRO A 405 22.43 11.00 -12.46
CA PRO A 405 21.44 11.95 -11.95
C PRO A 405 21.92 13.37 -12.26
N ALA A 406 21.09 14.15 -12.94
CA ALA A 406 21.38 15.55 -13.25
C ALA A 406 21.69 16.27 -11.93
N THR A 407 22.97 16.58 -11.71
CA THR A 407 23.40 17.48 -10.66
C THR A 407 22.78 18.84 -10.98
N ALA A 408 21.81 19.25 -10.18
CA ALA A 408 21.35 20.62 -10.17
C ALA A 408 22.54 21.51 -9.82
N GLU A 409 23.12 22.16 -10.82
CA GLU A 409 24.06 23.25 -10.59
C GLU A 409 23.32 24.34 -9.81
N VAL A 410 23.69 24.48 -8.55
CA VAL A 410 23.30 25.61 -7.72
C VAL A 410 24.00 26.84 -8.30
N MET A 411 23.31 27.54 -9.20
CA MET A 411 23.66 28.91 -9.55
C MET A 411 23.46 29.78 -8.31
N THR A 412 24.54 30.00 -7.58
CA THR A 412 24.64 31.09 -6.61
C THR A 412 24.76 32.40 -7.37
N LYS A 413 23.84 33.33 -7.09
CA LYS A 413 24.07 34.77 -7.27
C LYS A 413 24.51 35.35 -5.95
#